data_AF-A0A7M3ZUY8-F1
#
_entry.id   AF-A0A7M3ZUY8-F1
#
_cell.length_a   1.000
_cell.length_b   1.000
_cell.length_c   1.000
_cell.angle_alpha   90.00
_cell.angle_beta   90.00
_cell.angle_gamma   90.00
#
_symmetry.space_group_name_H-M   'P 1'
#
loop_
_entity.id
_entity.type
_entity.pdbx_description
1 polymer ?
#
loop_
_entity_poly.entity_id
_entity_poly.type
_entity_poly.pdbx_seq_one_letter_code
_entity_poly.pdbx_strand_id
1 'polypeptide(L)' 'MNASLFWSLFGNIIGLVFCAGYAAYIFVRQGVHVRGQGWKTKQEAPKSFYFTIGILVLVSIISLGSIIFRLYTHYNV' A
#
# COMPACT_ATOMS: atom_id res chain seq x y z
N MET A 1 -15.15 18.11 8.66
CA MET A 1 -14.69 16.75 9.00
C MET A 1 -14.29 16.73 10.46
N ASN A 2 -14.76 15.76 11.26
CA ASN A 2 -14.38 15.65 12.67
C ASN A 2 -12.86 15.37 12.77
N ALA A 3 -12.15 16.13 13.63
CA ALA A 3 -10.72 15.95 13.85
C ALA A 3 -10.38 14.52 14.31
N SER A 4 -11.21 13.93 15.16
CA SER A 4 -11.04 12.54 15.61
C SER A 4 -11.12 11.54 14.46
N LEU A 5 -12.12 11.69 13.57
CA LEU A 5 -12.27 10.84 12.40
C LEU A 5 -11.06 10.98 11.47
N PHE A 6 -10.60 12.20 11.20
CA PHE A 6 -9.42 12.46 10.39
C PHE A 6 -8.19 11.74 10.93
N TRP A 7 -7.88 11.91 12.21
CA TRP A 7 -6.74 11.25 12.84
C TRP A 7 -6.87 9.72 12.85
N SER A 8 -8.09 9.19 12.95
CA SER A 8 -8.33 7.75 12.86
C SER A 8 -8.10 7.16 11.46
N LEU A 9 -8.26 7.97 10.40
CA LEU A 9 -8.07 7.57 9.01
C LEU A 9 -6.65 7.83 8.50
N PHE A 10 -5.94 8.79 9.10
CA PHE A 10 -4.68 9.32 8.60
C PHE A 10 -3.63 8.24 8.30
N GLY A 11 -3.42 7.31 9.24
CA GLY A 11 -2.48 6.19 9.04
C GLY A 11 -2.88 5.26 7.89
N ASN A 12 -4.18 5.00 7.71
CA ASN A 12 -4.67 4.18 6.61
C ASN A 12 -4.58 4.92 5.26
N ILE A 13 -4.75 6.24 5.23
CA ILE A 13 -4.57 7.04 4.01
C ILE A 13 -3.10 6.99 3.57
N ILE A 14 -2.16 7.17 4.51
CA ILE A 14 -0.72 7.05 4.22
C ILE A 14 -0.41 5.64 3.70
N GLY A 15 -0.83 4.60 4.42
CA GLY A 15 -0.62 3.21 4.01
C GLY A 15 -1.18 2.94 2.61
N LEU A 16 -2.39 3.40 2.33
CA LEU A 16 -3.01 3.24 1.02
C LEU A 16 -2.20 3.95 -0.07
N VAL A 17 -1.92 5.24 0.08
CA VAL A 17 -1.26 6.06 -0.95
C VAL A 17 0.16 5.57 -1.23
N PHE A 18 0.96 5.36 -0.19
CA PHE A 18 2.36 4.96 -0.38
C PHE A 18 2.49 3.52 -0.84
N CYS A 19 1.73 2.57 -0.28
CA CYS A 19 1.82 1.18 -0.72
C CYS A 19 1.23 0.99 -2.12
N ALA A 20 0.08 1.61 -2.43
CA ALA A 20 -0.54 1.48 -3.75
C ALA A 20 0.27 2.22 -4.80
N GLY A 21 0.73 3.43 -4.48
CA GLY A 21 1.59 4.22 -5.35
C GLY A 21 2.91 3.52 -5.64
N TYR A 22 3.57 2.97 -4.61
CA TYR A 22 4.81 2.24 -4.81
C TYR A 22 4.59 0.92 -5.56
N ALA A 23 3.50 0.18 -5.27
CA ALA A 23 3.12 -1.02 -6.03
C ALA A 23 2.89 -0.72 -7.51
N ALA A 24 2.18 0.36 -7.82
CA ALA A 24 1.96 0.82 -9.20
C ALA A 24 3.28 1.21 -9.87
N TYR A 25 4.14 1.94 -9.15
CA TYR A 25 5.46 2.34 -9.65
C TYR A 25 6.34 1.14 -10.01
N ILE A 26 6.49 0.15 -9.12
CA ILE A 26 7.31 -1.04 -9.39
C ILE A 26 6.70 -1.92 -10.48
N PHE A 27 5.35 -1.96 -10.58
CA PHE A 27 4.65 -2.66 -11.65
C PHE A 27 4.92 -2.01 -13.01
N VAL A 28 4.79 -0.69 -13.14
CA VAL A 28 5.09 0.02 -14.40
C VAL A 28 6.57 -0.09 -14.77
N ARG A 29 7.47 0.07 -13.79
CA ARG A 29 8.92 0.01 -14.01
C ARG A 29 9.45 -1.40 -14.25
N GLN A 30 8.68 -2.44 -13.94
CA GLN A 30 9.10 -3.85 -14.00
C GLN A 30 10.41 -4.11 -13.22
N GLY A 31 10.58 -3.46 -12.07
CA GLY A 31 11.76 -3.59 -11.20
C GLY A 31 11.46 -3.30 -9.74
N VAL A 32 12.31 -3.80 -8.84
CA VAL A 32 12.12 -3.79 -7.38
C VAL A 32 13.43 -3.43 -6.66
N HIS A 33 13.34 -2.73 -5.53
CA HIS A 33 14.48 -2.55 -4.62
C HIS A 33 14.71 -3.80 -3.79
N VAL A 34 15.89 -4.37 -3.87
CA VAL A 34 16.32 -5.49 -3.02
C VAL A 34 17.33 -4.97 -2.00
N ARG A 35 17.06 -5.20 -0.72
CA ARG A 35 17.93 -4.78 0.38
C ARG A 35 19.35 -5.32 0.17
N GLY A 36 20.34 -4.43 0.22
CA GLY A 36 21.76 -4.78 0.04
C GLY A 36 22.20 -5.03 -1.41
N GLN A 37 21.27 -5.03 -2.38
CA GLN A 37 21.58 -5.25 -3.80
C GLN A 37 21.15 -4.08 -4.70
N GLY A 38 20.36 -3.15 -4.17
CA GLY A 38 19.89 -1.98 -4.90
C GLY A 38 18.68 -2.29 -5.79
N TRP A 39 18.53 -1.51 -6.86
CA TRP A 39 17.43 -1.68 -7.79
C TRP A 39 17.71 -2.83 -8.75
N LYS A 40 16.77 -3.77 -8.88
CA LYS A 40 16.86 -4.95 -9.73
C LYS A 40 15.67 -5.06 -10.64
N THR A 41 15.86 -5.60 -11.84
CA THR A 41 14.75 -5.88 -12.75
C THR A 41 13.96 -7.11 -12.29
N LYS A 42 12.75 -7.26 -12.82
CA LYS A 42 11.93 -8.46 -12.60
C LYS A 42 12.66 -9.75 -13.03
N GLN A 43 13.50 -9.69 -14.06
CA GLN A 43 14.28 -10.84 -14.53
C GLN A 43 15.41 -11.19 -13.56
N GLU A 44 16.07 -10.19 -12.98
CA GLU A 44 17.17 -10.38 -12.03
C GLU A 44 16.71 -10.87 -10.66
N ALA A 45 15.56 -10.37 -10.18
CA ALA A 45 15.04 -10.69 -8.84
C ALA A 45 13.53 -11.01 -8.85
N PRO A 46 13.09 -12.07 -9.56
CA PRO A 46 11.66 -12.34 -9.76
C PRO A 46 10.91 -12.64 -8.46
N LYS A 47 11.54 -13.40 -7.55
CA LYS A 47 10.93 -13.73 -6.24
C LYS A 47 10.68 -12.47 -5.41
N SER A 48 11.71 -11.61 -5.28
CA SER A 48 11.60 -10.35 -4.55
C SER A 48 10.60 -9.39 -5.18
N PHE A 49 10.52 -9.37 -6.51
CA PHE A 49 9.57 -8.55 -7.26
C PHE A 49 8.12 -8.90 -6.92
N TYR A 50 7.74 -10.18 -7.10
CA TYR A 50 6.38 -10.62 -6.83
C TYR A 50 6.02 -10.56 -5.35
N PHE A 51 6.96 -10.88 -4.46
CA PHE A 51 6.76 -10.77 -3.01
C PHE A 51 6.48 -9.32 -2.60
N THR A 52 7.29 -8.38 -3.07
CA THR A 52 7.14 -6.96 -2.74
C THR A 52 5.83 -6.41 -3.29
N ILE A 53 5.50 -6.67 -4.56
CA ILE A 53 4.19 -6.27 -5.12
C ILE A 53 3.05 -6.86 -4.30
N GLY A 54 3.10 -8.16 -4.00
CA GLY A 54 2.05 -8.86 -3.27
C GLY A 54 1.77 -8.24 -1.90
N ILE A 55 2.83 -7.96 -1.11
CA ILE A 55 2.68 -7.32 0.20
C ILE A 55 2.14 -5.91 0.06
N LEU A 56 2.67 -5.10 -0.86
CA LEU A 56 2.21 -3.72 -1.02
C LEU A 56 0.73 -3.66 -1.42
N VAL A 57 0.30 -4.51 -2.36
CA VAL A 57 -1.10 -4.62 -2.76
C VAL A 57 -1.97 -5.08 -1.60
N LEU A 58 -1.54 -6.08 -0.82
CA LEU A 58 -2.27 -6.56 0.35
C LEU A 58 -2.48 -5.45 1.38
N VAL A 59 -1.42 -4.71 1.72
CA VAL A 59 -1.46 -3.59 2.67
C VAL A 59 -2.39 -2.48 2.15
N SER A 60 -2.37 -2.18 0.85
CA SER A 60 -3.28 -1.22 0.23
C SER A 60 -4.74 -1.65 0.36
N ILE A 61 -5.06 -2.92 0.09
CA ILE A 61 -6.43 -3.44 0.23
C ILE A 61 -6.91 -3.36 1.68
N ILE A 62 -6.07 -3.78 2.64
CA ILE A 62 -6.39 -3.70 4.08
C ILE A 62 -6.60 -2.24 4.51
N SER A 63 -5.75 -1.33 4.01
CA SER A 63 -5.86 0.10 4.32
C SER A 63 -7.15 0.71 3.76
N LEU A 64 -7.50 0.38 2.51
CA LEU A 64 -8.76 0.80 1.89
C LEU A 64 -9.97 0.23 2.64
N GLY A 65 -9.96 -1.06 2.97
CA GLY A 65 -11.02 -1.72 3.75
C GLY A 65 -11.19 -1.07 5.12
N SER A 66 -10.09 -0.72 5.79
CA SER A 66 -10.12 -0.02 7.08
C SER A 66 -10.74 1.38 6.98
N ILE A 67 -10.44 2.12 5.90
CA ILE A 67 -11.04 3.44 5.64
C ILE A 67 -12.54 3.28 5.43
N ILE A 68 -12.96 2.37 4.54
CA ILE A 68 -14.36 2.11 4.24
C ILE A 68 -15.13 1.70 5.51
N PHE A 69 -14.57 0.78 6.30
CA PHE A 69 -15.17 0.31 7.54
C PHE A 69 -15.37 1.45 8.54
N ARG A 70 -14.33 2.26 8.80
CA ARG A 70 -14.42 3.38 9.75
C ARG A 70 -15.43 4.44 9.32
N LEU A 71 -15.46 4.78 8.02
CA LEU A 71 -16.45 5.70 7.47
C LEU A 71 -17.86 5.13 7.62
N TYR A 72 -18.06 3.86 7.24
CA TYR A 72 -19.34 3.18 7.37
C TYR A 72 -19.84 3.21 8.82
N THR A 73 -18.99 2.83 9.79
CA THR A 73 -19.35 2.84 11.21
C THR A 73 -19.65 4.25 11.72
N HIS A 74 -18.96 5.29 11.25
CA HIS A 74 -19.17 6.65 11.72
C HIS A 74 -20.51 7.26 11.26
N TYR A 75 -21.02 6.83 10.10
CA TYR A 75 -22.26 7.36 9.53
C TYR A 75 -23.50 6.50 9.81
N ASN A 76 -23.33 5.21 10.12
CA ASN A 76 -24.44 4.26 10.24
C ASN A 76 -24.62 3.66 11.65
N VAL A 77 -23.72 3.97 12.59
CA VAL A 77 -23.78 3.56 14.00
C VAL A 77 -23.63 4.79 14.88
#